data_AF-D4AQE6-F1
#
_entry.id   AF-D4AQE6-F1
#
_cell.length_a   1.000
_cell.length_b   1.000
_cell.length_c   1.000
_cell.angle_alpha   90.00
_cell.angle_beta   90.00
_cell.angle_gamma   90.00
#
_symmetry.space_group_name_H-M   'P 1'
#
loop_
_entity.id
_entity.type
_entity.pdbx_description
1 polymer ?
#
loop_
_entity_poly.entity_id
_entity_poly.type
_entity_poly.pdbx_seq_one_letter_code
_entity_poly.pdbx_strand_id
1 'polypeptide(L)'
;MYRERENSHGIDSLNCTLASLLEVAAMGQGPTKIGAFTMLIPCLPMFFSTWETYHTHTLYLGYFNGPTEGLIIATAIIIAAGYYGPEIYSRPLADGIGYADLIGNVTFLDIWVFVLLTSFFTAHLPECVYNVVQARRRNGLPVLPIFLEWTSIIISTISAISWVYSPYSFILKDNHLVLFAVTLCFVFGRMTTKIILAHLTRQPFPYWTVLITPLIGGAVLVNLPAIGLPAVGATVELWYLWGYLAFAFAAYMHWALYVIGRITAFLDINCLTIKKRRASLNGTALGDVTNSKMQAAFNKPVKLN
;
A
#
# COMPACT_ATOMS: atom_id res chain seq x y z
N MET A 1 21.05 5.73 -7.94
CA MET A 1 20.80 6.10 -6.54
C MET A 1 19.40 6.68 -6.24
N TYR A 2 18.95 7.83 -6.77
CA TYR A 2 17.58 8.32 -6.50
C TYR A 2 16.48 7.46 -7.15
N ARG A 3 16.65 7.05 -8.43
CA ARG A 3 15.68 6.20 -9.16
C ARG A 3 15.55 4.77 -8.65
N GLU A 4 16.54 4.23 -7.94
CA GLU A 4 16.49 2.86 -7.43
C GLU A 4 15.57 2.74 -6.20
N ARG A 5 15.47 3.79 -5.38
CA ARG A 5 14.58 3.80 -4.20
C ARG A 5 13.10 3.83 -4.61
N GLU A 6 12.77 4.53 -5.69
CA GLU A 6 11.39 4.68 -6.16
C GLU A 6 10.78 3.37 -6.71
N ASN A 7 11.60 2.50 -7.31
CA ASN A 7 11.16 1.17 -7.76
C ASN A 7 10.94 0.18 -6.59
N SER A 8 11.69 0.30 -5.49
CA SER A 8 11.49 -0.51 -4.28
C SER A 8 10.14 -0.22 -3.61
N HIS A 9 9.69 1.03 -3.63
CA HIS A 9 8.42 1.43 -3.00
C HIS A 9 7.16 0.78 -3.59
N GLY A 10 7.18 0.44 -4.88
CA GLY A 10 6.09 -0.31 -5.50
C GLY A 10 5.92 -1.70 -4.88
N ILE A 11 7.04 -2.37 -4.58
CA ILE A 11 7.07 -3.68 -3.92
C ILE A 11 6.77 -3.52 -2.42
N ASP A 12 7.29 -2.48 -1.78
CA ASP A 12 7.01 -2.20 -0.37
C ASP A 12 5.50 -2.05 -0.13
N SER A 13 4.77 -1.47 -1.08
CA SER A 13 3.31 -1.29 -0.98
C SER A 13 2.50 -2.59 -1.04
N LEU A 14 2.98 -3.60 -1.78
CA LEU A 14 2.40 -4.95 -1.75
C LEU A 14 2.75 -5.65 -0.43
N ASN A 15 3.94 -5.40 0.09
CA ASN A 15 4.41 -6.03 1.31
C ASN A 15 3.64 -5.55 2.55
N CYS A 16 3.06 -4.36 2.56
CA CYS A 16 2.37 -3.81 3.74
C CYS A 16 1.30 -4.74 4.34
N THR A 17 0.39 -5.26 3.52
CA THR A 17 -0.70 -6.15 3.99
C THR A 17 -0.20 -7.57 4.30
N LEU A 18 0.85 -8.03 3.62
CA LEU A 18 1.37 -9.38 3.82
C LEU A 18 2.31 -9.45 5.04
N ALA A 19 3.20 -8.48 5.21
CA ALA A 19 4.08 -8.36 6.36
C ALA A 19 3.27 -8.19 7.66
N SER A 20 2.23 -7.37 7.63
CA SER A 20 1.33 -7.21 8.78
C SER A 20 0.48 -8.45 9.06
N LEU A 21 0.14 -9.25 8.04
CA LEU A 21 -0.48 -10.56 8.26
C LEU A 21 0.48 -11.54 8.96
N LEU A 22 1.79 -11.47 8.68
CA LEU A 22 2.78 -12.23 9.44
C LEU A 22 2.85 -11.75 10.90
N GLU A 23 2.70 -10.45 11.13
CA GLU A 23 2.65 -9.87 12.47
C GLU A 23 1.40 -10.32 13.26
N VAL A 24 0.23 -10.36 12.60
CA VAL A 24 -1.01 -10.94 13.14
C VAL A 24 -0.80 -12.38 13.58
N ALA A 25 -0.09 -13.18 12.77
CA ALA A 25 0.24 -14.56 13.09
C ALA A 25 1.24 -14.65 14.26
N ALA A 26 2.29 -13.83 14.26
CA ALA A 26 3.31 -13.79 15.30
C ALA A 26 2.74 -13.42 16.68
N MET A 27 1.77 -12.50 16.71
CA MET A 27 1.07 -12.13 17.94
C MET A 27 -0.10 -13.04 18.30
N GLY A 28 -0.36 -14.10 17.54
CA GLY A 28 -1.46 -15.04 17.81
C GLY A 28 -2.85 -14.42 17.75
N GLN A 29 -3.04 -13.32 17.01
CA GLN A 29 -4.30 -12.57 16.98
C GLN A 29 -5.41 -13.29 16.20
N GLY A 30 -5.05 -14.15 15.25
CA GLY A 30 -6.00 -14.93 14.44
C GLY A 30 -7.00 -14.08 13.64
N PRO A 31 -8.13 -14.67 13.19
CA PRO A 31 -9.19 -13.96 12.48
C PRO A 31 -10.08 -13.16 13.44
N THR A 32 -9.49 -12.33 14.29
CA THR A 32 -10.20 -11.44 15.21
C THR A 32 -10.30 -10.02 14.64
N LYS A 33 -11.12 -9.17 15.27
CA LYS A 33 -11.17 -7.74 14.92
C LYS A 33 -9.81 -7.08 15.07
N ILE A 34 -9.08 -7.38 16.15
CA ILE A 34 -7.72 -6.87 16.38
C ILE A 34 -6.79 -7.39 15.28
N GLY A 35 -6.85 -8.67 14.92
CA GLY A 35 -6.09 -9.22 13.79
C GLY A 35 -6.36 -8.50 12.47
N ALA A 36 -7.63 -8.27 12.14
CA ALA A 36 -8.02 -7.51 10.96
C ALA A 36 -7.53 -6.05 11.00
N PHE A 37 -7.56 -5.41 12.18
CA PHE A 37 -7.02 -4.07 12.36
C PHE A 37 -5.52 -4.01 12.10
N THR A 38 -4.75 -4.87 12.76
CA THR A 38 -3.28 -4.96 12.62
C THR A 38 -2.88 -5.19 11.16
N MET A 39 -3.65 -6.01 10.42
CA MET A 39 -3.40 -6.23 9.00
C MET A 39 -3.75 -5.00 8.12
N LEU A 40 -4.76 -4.20 8.48
CA LEU A 40 -5.17 -3.03 7.69
C LEU A 40 -4.32 -1.77 7.97
N ILE A 41 -3.94 -1.54 9.22
CA ILE A 41 -3.38 -0.26 9.65
C ILE A 41 -2.14 0.19 8.87
N PRO A 42 -1.19 -0.69 8.47
CA PRO A 42 0.04 -0.24 7.81
C PRO A 42 -0.19 0.31 6.40
N CYS A 43 -1.35 0.04 5.80
CA CYS A 43 -1.75 0.65 4.53
C CYS A 43 -1.88 2.17 4.64
N LEU A 44 -2.27 2.71 5.80
CA LEU A 44 -2.42 4.15 6.00
C LEU A 44 -1.04 4.86 5.97
N PRO A 45 -0.05 4.54 6.84
CA PRO A 45 1.27 5.14 6.77
C PRO A 45 1.90 5.06 5.38
N MET A 46 1.83 3.88 4.74
CA MET A 46 2.39 3.67 3.41
C MET A 46 1.73 4.58 2.35
N PHE A 47 0.41 4.71 2.37
CA PHE A 47 -0.29 5.63 1.47
C PHE A 47 0.18 7.07 1.68
N PHE A 48 0.23 7.55 2.93
CA PHE A 48 0.61 8.92 3.24
C PHE A 48 2.07 9.23 2.91
N SER A 49 3.00 8.29 3.12
CA SER A 49 4.39 8.45 2.69
C SER A 49 4.52 8.52 1.17
N THR A 50 3.75 7.71 0.44
CA THR A 50 3.74 7.76 -1.03
C THR A 50 3.14 9.06 -1.54
N TRP A 51 2.05 9.50 -0.92
CA TRP A 51 1.40 10.77 -1.22
C TRP A 51 2.31 11.97 -0.94
N GLU A 52 3.04 11.95 0.18
CA GLU A 52 4.04 12.97 0.49
C GLU A 52 5.14 13.01 -0.56
N THR A 53 5.67 11.84 -0.94
CA THR A 53 6.71 11.73 -1.97
C THR A 53 6.25 12.31 -3.31
N TYR A 54 4.98 12.10 -3.67
CA TYR A 54 4.39 12.67 -4.89
C TYR A 54 4.44 14.21 -4.92
N HIS A 55 4.18 14.90 -3.80
CA HIS A 55 4.17 16.37 -3.77
C HIS A 55 5.53 17.01 -3.48
N THR A 56 6.34 16.37 -2.64
CA THR A 56 7.63 16.91 -2.20
C THR A 56 8.74 16.58 -3.21
N HIS A 57 8.56 15.55 -4.03
CA HIS A 57 9.58 14.94 -4.91
C HIS A 57 10.85 14.50 -4.19
N THR A 58 10.80 14.44 -2.86
CA THR A 58 11.88 13.97 -2.01
C THR A 58 11.28 12.92 -1.10
N LEU A 59 11.88 11.75 -1.07
CA LEU A 59 11.59 10.80 0.00
C LEU A 59 12.24 11.36 1.28
N TYR A 60 11.51 12.23 1.98
CA TYR A 60 11.97 12.75 3.25
C TYR A 60 11.74 11.68 4.31
N LEU A 61 12.69 10.76 4.43
CA LEU A 61 12.87 10.00 5.65
C LEU A 61 13.38 11.00 6.69
N GLY A 62 12.47 11.59 7.48
CA GLY A 62 12.85 12.29 8.71
C GLY A 62 13.70 11.38 9.61
N TYR A 63 14.32 11.93 10.66
CA TYR A 63 15.05 11.10 11.63
C TYR A 63 14.13 10.08 12.31
N PHE A 64 12.84 10.43 12.43
CA PHE A 64 11.72 9.51 12.65
C PHE A 64 10.86 9.54 11.39
N ASN A 65 10.76 8.44 10.64
CA ASN A 65 10.03 8.42 9.38
C ASN A 65 8.64 7.77 9.49
N GLY A 66 8.41 6.94 10.50
CA GLY A 66 7.19 6.15 10.70
C GLY A 66 7.32 4.73 10.13
N PRO A 67 7.39 4.52 8.80
CA PRO A 67 7.46 3.18 8.20
C PRO A 67 8.74 2.41 8.56
N THR A 68 9.88 3.08 8.69
CA THR A 68 11.15 2.41 9.00
C THR A 68 11.18 1.91 10.44
N GLU A 69 10.76 2.76 11.38
CA GLU A 69 10.63 2.44 12.80
C GLU A 69 9.55 1.37 13.01
N GLY A 70 8.42 1.50 12.30
CA GLY A 70 7.35 0.50 12.31
C GLY A 70 7.83 -0.88 11.85
N LEU A 71 8.63 -0.95 10.78
CA LEU A 71 9.23 -2.21 10.31
C LEU A 71 10.21 -2.81 11.33
N ILE A 72 11.02 -1.98 12.00
CA ILE A 72 11.94 -2.44 13.04
C ILE A 72 11.15 -3.01 14.23
N ILE A 73 10.11 -2.29 14.68
CA ILE A 73 9.23 -2.73 15.77
C ILE A 73 8.52 -4.04 15.40
N ALA A 74 7.92 -4.11 14.21
CA ALA A 74 7.26 -5.34 13.73
C ALA A 74 8.24 -6.51 13.63
N THR A 75 9.47 -6.27 13.17
CA THR A 75 10.52 -7.30 13.11
C THR A 75 10.91 -7.78 14.51
N ALA A 76 11.06 -6.86 15.47
CA ALA A 76 11.34 -7.20 16.86
C ALA A 76 10.20 -8.02 17.49
N ILE A 77 8.94 -7.66 17.19
CA ILE A 77 7.76 -8.39 17.62
C ILE A 77 7.78 -9.83 17.09
N ILE A 78 8.07 -10.01 15.80
CA ILE A 78 8.15 -11.34 15.17
C ILE A 78 9.30 -12.16 15.77
N ILE A 79 10.47 -11.57 16.00
CA ILE A 79 11.62 -12.26 16.64
C ILE A 79 11.27 -12.71 18.06
N ALA A 80 10.67 -11.83 18.85
CA ALA A 80 10.27 -12.17 20.22
C ALA A 80 9.21 -13.27 20.25
N ALA A 81 8.23 -13.24 19.34
CA ALA A 81 7.28 -14.33 19.16
C ALA A 81 7.96 -15.66 18.83
N GLY A 82 8.99 -15.63 17.97
CA GLY A 82 9.74 -16.82 17.57
C GLY A 82 10.54 -17.43 18.72
N TYR A 83 11.09 -16.61 19.63
CA TYR A 83 11.89 -17.09 20.76
C TYR A 83 11.03 -17.53 21.96
N TYR A 84 10.03 -16.75 22.34
CA TYR A 84 9.24 -16.97 23.56
C TYR A 84 7.85 -17.60 23.30
N GLY A 85 7.43 -17.70 22.04
CA GLY A 85 6.08 -18.09 21.63
C GLY A 85 5.12 -16.89 21.49
N PRO A 86 4.05 -17.00 20.68
CA PRO A 86 3.06 -15.93 20.49
C PRO A 86 2.35 -15.48 21.77
N GLU A 87 2.28 -16.38 22.76
CA GLU A 87 1.59 -16.18 24.03
C GLU A 87 2.13 -15.00 24.84
N ILE A 88 3.38 -14.56 24.60
CA ILE A 88 3.95 -13.41 25.31
C ILE A 88 3.11 -12.14 25.17
N TYR A 89 2.41 -11.99 24.06
CA TYR A 89 1.57 -10.81 23.80
C TYR A 89 0.20 -10.90 24.47
N SER A 90 -0.23 -12.12 24.79
CA SER A 90 -1.50 -12.42 25.45
C SER A 90 -1.38 -12.56 26.97
N ARG A 91 -0.15 -12.52 27.52
CA ARG A 91 0.08 -12.52 28.97
C ARG A 91 -0.08 -11.11 29.54
N PRO A 92 -0.53 -10.98 30.81
CA PRO A 92 -0.52 -9.71 31.51
C PRO A 92 0.85 -9.04 31.46
N LEU A 93 0.90 -7.75 31.14
CA LEU A 93 2.15 -6.99 31.12
C LEU A 93 2.84 -7.03 32.48
N ALA A 94 2.06 -7.02 33.56
CA ALA A 94 2.54 -7.08 34.93
C ALA A 94 3.48 -8.28 35.21
N ASP A 95 3.29 -9.40 34.52
CA ASP A 95 4.14 -10.60 34.68
C ASP A 95 5.58 -10.37 34.20
N GLY A 96 5.77 -9.45 33.23
CA GLY A 96 7.07 -9.11 32.67
C GLY A 96 7.71 -7.85 33.28
N ILE A 97 6.92 -6.81 33.53
CA ILE A 97 7.41 -5.48 33.96
C ILE A 97 7.15 -5.16 35.44
N GLY A 98 6.42 -6.01 36.17
CA GLY A 98 5.98 -5.76 37.54
C GLY A 98 4.79 -4.79 37.62
N TYR A 99 4.54 -4.22 38.81
CA TYR A 99 3.44 -3.26 39.07
C TYR A 99 2.02 -3.82 38.83
N ALA A 100 1.76 -5.05 39.26
CA ALA A 100 0.45 -5.69 39.16
C ALA A 100 -0.70 -4.83 39.74
N ASP A 101 -0.44 -4.09 40.82
CA ASP A 101 -1.44 -3.23 41.47
C ASP A 101 -1.86 -2.02 40.61
N LEU A 102 -1.03 -1.59 39.66
CA LEU A 102 -1.29 -0.43 38.80
C LEU A 102 -1.75 -0.84 37.39
N ILE A 103 -1.17 -1.91 36.85
CA ILE A 103 -1.37 -2.35 35.46
C ILE A 103 -2.48 -3.40 35.37
N GLY A 104 -2.70 -4.16 36.44
CA GLY A 104 -3.67 -5.25 36.47
C GLY A 104 -3.40 -6.29 35.38
N ASN A 105 -4.49 -6.78 34.78
CA ASN A 105 -4.46 -7.82 33.76
C ASN A 105 -4.34 -7.27 32.32
N VAL A 106 -3.90 -6.01 32.16
CA VAL A 106 -3.73 -5.41 30.83
C VAL A 106 -2.62 -6.14 30.08
N THR A 107 -2.93 -6.61 28.88
CA THR A 107 -1.99 -7.29 27.99
C THR A 107 -1.43 -6.34 26.94
N PHE A 108 -0.39 -6.77 26.22
CA PHE A 108 0.14 -6.00 25.09
C PHE A 108 -0.92 -5.77 24.01
N LEU A 109 -1.76 -6.78 23.75
CA LEU A 109 -2.82 -6.71 22.74
C LEU A 109 -3.90 -5.67 23.09
N ASP A 110 -4.17 -5.44 24.38
CA ASP A 110 -5.18 -4.47 24.82
C ASP A 110 -4.77 -3.02 24.50
N ILE A 111 -3.48 -2.71 24.62
CA ILE A 111 -2.94 -1.38 24.31
C ILE A 111 -2.47 -1.24 22.86
N TRP A 112 -2.34 -2.35 22.13
CA TRP A 112 -1.78 -2.40 20.77
C TRP A 112 -2.46 -1.43 19.79
N VAL A 113 -3.79 -1.50 19.72
CA VAL A 113 -4.58 -0.62 18.84
C VAL A 113 -4.39 0.85 19.20
N PHE A 114 -4.35 1.17 20.50
CA PHE A 114 -4.12 2.53 20.98
C PHE A 114 -2.73 3.04 20.60
N VAL A 115 -1.69 2.23 20.77
CA VAL A 115 -0.32 2.57 20.39
C VAL A 115 -0.21 2.85 18.90
N LEU A 116 -0.77 1.98 18.06
CA LEU A 116 -0.73 2.14 16.60
C LEU A 116 -1.48 3.38 16.12
N LEU A 117 -2.71 3.60 16.62
CA LEU A 117 -3.49 4.79 16.26
C LEU A 117 -2.82 6.07 16.74
N THR A 118 -2.32 6.09 17.98
CA THR A 118 -1.62 7.25 18.53
C THR A 118 -0.40 7.56 17.68
N SER A 119 0.48 6.58 17.44
CA SER A 119 1.66 6.75 16.60
C SER A 119 1.32 7.30 15.21
N PHE A 120 0.30 6.74 14.56
CA PHE A 120 -0.12 7.21 13.24
C PHE A 120 -0.65 8.65 13.26
N PHE A 121 -1.54 9.00 14.19
CA PHE A 121 -2.19 10.31 14.23
C PHE A 121 -1.35 11.42 14.85
N THR A 122 -0.35 11.11 15.68
CA THR A 122 0.49 12.12 16.33
C THR A 122 1.87 12.28 15.71
N ALA A 123 2.46 11.19 15.20
CA ALA A 123 3.78 11.24 14.59
C ALA A 123 3.69 11.27 13.07
N HIS A 124 3.12 10.22 12.46
CA HIS A 124 3.24 10.01 11.01
C HIS A 124 2.40 10.97 10.16
N LEU A 125 1.09 10.97 10.36
CA LEU A 125 0.16 11.75 9.52
C LEU A 125 0.42 13.26 9.60
N PRO A 126 0.61 13.88 10.79
CA PRO A 126 0.86 15.32 10.87
C PRO A 126 2.15 15.74 10.15
N GLU A 127 3.21 14.92 10.23
CA GLU A 127 4.48 15.19 9.56
C GLU A 127 4.32 15.16 8.04
N CYS A 128 3.68 14.11 7.49
CA CYS A 128 3.39 14.02 6.05
C CYS A 128 2.59 15.23 5.58
N VAL A 129 1.55 15.63 6.32
CA VAL A 129 0.71 16.79 5.98
C VAL A 129 1.53 18.08 6.01
N TYR A 130 2.31 18.29 7.07
CA TYR A 130 3.16 19.48 7.22
C TYR A 130 4.15 19.60 6.07
N ASN A 131 4.84 18.52 5.70
CA ASN A 131 5.82 18.51 4.62
C ASN A 131 5.18 18.81 3.26
N VAL A 132 4.01 18.22 2.95
CA VAL A 132 3.28 18.52 1.71
C VAL A 132 2.80 19.97 1.68
N VAL A 133 2.24 20.48 2.78
CA VAL A 133 1.79 21.87 2.87
C VAL A 133 2.95 22.83 2.65
N GLN A 134 4.10 22.57 3.27
CA GLN A 134 5.31 23.39 3.09
C GLN A 134 5.85 23.33 1.66
N ALA A 135 5.90 22.15 1.05
CA ALA A 135 6.33 21.99 -0.34
C ALA A 135 5.41 22.74 -1.31
N ARG A 136 4.09 22.65 -1.13
CA ARG A 136 3.13 23.37 -1.97
C ARG A 136 3.19 24.88 -1.78
N ARG A 137 3.34 25.36 -0.53
CA ARG A 137 3.51 26.79 -0.24
C ARG A 137 4.77 27.36 -0.88
N ARG A 138 5.90 26.64 -0.81
CA ARG A 138 7.16 27.03 -1.48
C ARG A 138 7.01 27.14 -3.00
N ASN A 139 6.15 26.31 -3.59
CA ASN A 139 5.87 26.31 -5.02
C ASN A 139 4.69 27.23 -5.42
N GLY A 140 4.12 28.00 -4.49
CA GLY A 140 2.99 28.89 -4.76
C GLY A 140 1.68 28.15 -5.15
N LEU A 141 1.54 26.87 -4.79
CA LEU A 141 0.40 26.04 -5.15
C LEU A 141 -0.70 26.07 -4.07
N PRO A 142 -2.00 25.99 -4.45
CA PRO A 142 -3.09 25.94 -3.49
C PRO A 142 -3.03 24.66 -2.66
N VAL A 143 -3.31 24.74 -1.36
CA VAL A 143 -3.22 23.59 -0.44
C VAL A 143 -4.50 22.76 -0.42
N LEU A 144 -5.67 23.41 -0.37
CA LEU A 144 -6.96 22.73 -0.13
C LEU A 144 -7.27 21.53 -1.07
N PRO A 145 -6.95 21.55 -2.38
CA PRO A 145 -7.27 20.45 -3.27
C PRO A 145 -6.61 19.11 -2.91
N ILE A 146 -5.50 19.11 -2.15
CA ILE A 146 -4.78 17.88 -1.83
C ILE A 146 -5.60 16.91 -0.98
N PHE A 147 -6.54 17.40 -0.19
CA PHE A 147 -7.36 16.52 0.65
C PHE A 147 -8.35 15.69 -0.17
N LEU A 148 -8.64 16.10 -1.43
CA LEU A 148 -9.40 15.27 -2.37
C LEU A 148 -8.60 14.04 -2.81
N GLU A 149 -7.27 14.09 -2.76
CA GLU A 149 -6.40 12.97 -3.14
C GLU A 149 -6.51 11.81 -2.12
N TRP A 150 -7.02 12.08 -0.91
CA TRP A 150 -7.29 11.07 0.12
C TRP A 150 -8.56 10.27 -0.13
N THR A 151 -9.35 10.63 -1.15
CA THR A 151 -10.63 9.97 -1.46
C THR A 151 -10.46 8.45 -1.63
N SER A 152 -9.42 8.01 -2.35
CA SER A 152 -9.16 6.59 -2.59
C SER A 152 -8.86 5.81 -1.31
N ILE A 153 -7.99 6.33 -0.44
CA ILE A 153 -7.64 5.70 0.83
C ILE A 153 -8.83 5.70 1.80
N ILE A 154 -9.56 6.80 1.92
CA ILE A 154 -10.73 6.91 2.81
C ILE A 154 -11.81 5.91 2.41
N ILE A 155 -12.18 5.89 1.13
CA ILE A 155 -13.21 4.98 0.62
C ILE A 155 -12.77 3.53 0.78
N SER A 156 -11.51 3.21 0.51
CA SER A 156 -10.99 1.84 0.65
C SER A 156 -10.99 1.39 2.10
N THR A 157 -10.51 2.23 3.02
CA THR A 157 -10.48 1.93 4.46
C THR A 157 -11.89 1.78 5.03
N ILE A 158 -12.80 2.70 4.73
CA ILE A 158 -14.20 2.61 5.18
C ILE A 158 -14.86 1.35 4.63
N SER A 159 -14.66 1.02 3.36
CA SER A 159 -15.24 -0.18 2.74
C SER A 159 -14.66 -1.46 3.36
N ALA A 160 -13.34 -1.52 3.54
CA ALA A 160 -12.69 -2.67 4.16
C ALA A 160 -13.16 -2.90 5.60
N ILE A 161 -13.20 -1.84 6.42
CA ILE A 161 -13.71 -1.90 7.79
C ILE A 161 -15.19 -2.29 7.80
N SER A 162 -16.02 -1.64 6.99
CA SER A 162 -17.47 -1.92 6.92
C SER A 162 -17.74 -3.36 6.51
N TRP A 163 -16.91 -3.95 5.65
CA TRP A 163 -17.02 -5.37 5.30
C TRP A 163 -16.57 -6.26 6.47
N VAL A 164 -15.33 -6.16 6.93
CA VAL A 164 -14.74 -7.13 7.87
C VAL A 164 -15.25 -6.99 9.31
N TYR A 165 -15.70 -5.79 9.72
CA TYR A 165 -16.27 -5.55 11.06
C TYR A 165 -17.79 -5.72 11.11
N SER A 166 -18.45 -5.93 9.96
CA SER A 166 -19.91 -6.10 9.93
C SER A 166 -20.31 -7.31 10.79
N PRO A 167 -21.37 -7.17 11.63
CA PRO A 167 -21.92 -8.32 12.35
C PRO A 167 -22.46 -9.40 11.40
N TYR A 168 -22.74 -9.04 10.15
CA TYR A 168 -23.26 -9.92 9.11
C TYR A 168 -22.16 -10.58 8.26
N SER A 169 -20.89 -10.18 8.42
CA SER A 169 -19.78 -10.80 7.68
C SER A 169 -19.40 -12.15 8.26
N PHE A 170 -19.01 -13.05 7.37
CA PHE A 170 -18.42 -14.35 7.66
C PHE A 170 -16.90 -14.35 7.47
N ILE A 171 -16.25 -13.24 7.06
CA ILE A 171 -14.78 -13.20 6.85
C ILE A 171 -14.03 -13.62 8.11
N LEU A 172 -14.36 -13.05 9.26
CA LEU A 172 -13.68 -13.37 10.52
C LEU A 172 -14.21 -14.67 11.14
N LYS A 173 -15.53 -14.92 11.04
CA LYS A 173 -16.17 -16.10 11.64
C LYS A 173 -15.69 -17.41 11.02
N ASP A 174 -15.54 -17.42 9.70
CA ASP A 174 -15.15 -18.61 8.92
C ASP A 174 -13.65 -18.61 8.58
N ASN A 175 -12.85 -17.76 9.24
CA ASN A 175 -11.39 -17.71 9.08
C ASN A 175 -10.90 -17.41 7.65
N HIS A 176 -11.57 -16.50 6.94
CA HIS A 176 -11.19 -16.03 5.61
C HIS A 176 -10.30 -14.77 5.63
N LEU A 177 -9.72 -14.40 6.79
CA LEU A 177 -8.90 -13.20 6.93
C LEU A 177 -7.69 -13.19 5.98
N VAL A 178 -7.02 -14.33 5.79
CA VAL A 178 -5.87 -14.45 4.87
C VAL A 178 -6.29 -14.17 3.42
N LEU A 179 -7.42 -14.74 2.99
CA LEU A 179 -7.95 -14.52 1.65
C LEU A 179 -8.29 -13.04 1.42
N PHE A 180 -8.88 -12.41 2.43
CA PHE A 180 -9.17 -10.98 2.41
C PHE A 180 -7.89 -10.13 2.35
N ALA A 181 -6.88 -10.47 3.16
CA ALA A 181 -5.58 -9.79 3.19
C ALA A 181 -4.86 -9.82 1.84
N VAL A 182 -4.78 -11.01 1.22
CA VAL A 182 -4.15 -11.19 -0.10
C VAL A 182 -4.92 -10.43 -1.18
N THR A 183 -6.25 -10.38 -1.09
CA THR A 183 -7.06 -9.58 -2.01
C THR A 183 -6.73 -8.09 -1.88
N LEU A 184 -6.73 -7.57 -0.65
CA LEU A 184 -6.40 -6.17 -0.37
C LEU A 184 -4.96 -5.80 -0.74
N CYS A 185 -4.01 -6.74 -0.66
CA CYS A 185 -2.64 -6.56 -1.15
C CYS A 185 -2.61 -6.03 -2.59
N PHE A 186 -3.36 -6.65 -3.51
CA PHE A 186 -3.42 -6.19 -4.89
C PHE A 186 -4.13 -4.85 -5.06
N VAL A 187 -5.16 -4.58 -4.25
CA VAL A 187 -5.94 -3.33 -4.29
C VAL A 187 -5.07 -2.15 -3.86
N PHE A 188 -4.41 -2.26 -2.71
CA PHE A 188 -3.49 -1.26 -2.18
C PHE A 188 -2.23 -1.14 -3.03
N GLY A 189 -1.63 -2.27 -3.42
CA GLY A 189 -0.48 -2.27 -4.33
C GLY A 189 -0.78 -1.52 -5.62
N ARG A 190 -1.96 -1.71 -6.23
CA ARG A 190 -2.38 -0.94 -7.41
C ARG A 190 -2.55 0.55 -7.12
N MET A 191 -3.13 0.90 -5.98
CA MET A 191 -3.33 2.29 -5.58
C MET A 191 -1.97 3.01 -5.47
N THR A 192 -1.04 2.44 -4.71
CA THR A 192 0.27 3.02 -4.44
C THR A 192 1.16 3.05 -5.69
N THR A 193 1.22 1.95 -6.47
CA THR A 193 2.00 1.92 -7.71
C THR A 193 1.50 2.92 -8.75
N LYS A 194 0.20 3.24 -8.80
CA LYS A 194 -0.31 4.32 -9.64
C LYS A 194 0.21 5.69 -9.18
N ILE A 195 0.23 5.96 -7.88
CA ILE A 195 0.76 7.24 -7.34
C ILE A 195 2.24 7.37 -7.65
N ILE A 196 3.02 6.31 -7.42
CA ILE A 196 4.46 6.26 -7.75
C ILE A 196 4.67 6.53 -9.25
N LEU A 197 3.92 5.84 -10.11
CA LEU A 197 4.03 6.05 -11.56
C LEU A 197 3.68 7.49 -11.95
N ALA A 198 2.63 8.07 -11.34
CA ALA A 198 2.24 9.45 -11.61
C ALA A 198 3.33 10.45 -11.20
N HIS A 199 3.96 10.25 -10.05
CA HIS A 199 5.12 11.03 -9.61
C HIS A 199 6.29 10.91 -10.60
N LEU A 200 6.70 9.68 -10.94
CA LEU A 200 7.82 9.40 -11.84
C LEU A 200 7.63 9.99 -13.24
N THR A 201 6.39 9.98 -13.73
CA THR A 201 6.02 10.44 -15.08
C THR A 201 5.51 11.90 -15.09
N ARG A 202 5.49 12.57 -13.94
CA ARG A 202 4.92 13.92 -13.75
C ARG A 202 3.47 14.04 -14.28
N GLN A 203 2.69 13.00 -14.08
CA GLN A 203 1.26 12.95 -14.38
C GLN A 203 0.42 13.47 -13.20
N PRO A 204 -0.83 13.89 -13.45
CA PRO A 204 -1.74 14.26 -12.37
C PRO A 204 -2.01 13.11 -11.41
N PHE A 205 -2.38 13.46 -10.18
CA PHE A 205 -2.61 12.50 -9.11
C PHE A 205 -3.73 11.50 -9.48
N PRO A 206 -3.52 10.19 -9.28
CA PRO A 206 -4.52 9.18 -9.61
C PRO A 206 -5.52 9.00 -8.46
N TYR A 207 -6.67 9.67 -8.55
CA TYR A 207 -7.72 9.64 -7.52
C TYR A 207 -8.45 8.30 -7.35
N TRP A 208 -8.40 7.41 -8.34
CA TRP A 208 -9.19 6.18 -8.33
C TRP A 208 -8.45 4.98 -8.90
N THR A 209 -8.79 3.79 -8.39
CA THR A 209 -8.42 2.52 -9.01
C THR A 209 -9.64 1.61 -9.07
N VAL A 210 -9.83 0.94 -10.22
CA VAL A 210 -10.96 0.04 -10.47
C VAL A 210 -11.08 -1.08 -9.42
N LEU A 211 -9.97 -1.41 -8.75
CA LEU A 211 -9.94 -2.43 -7.71
C LEU A 211 -10.66 -2.02 -6.42
N ILE A 212 -10.99 -0.75 -6.22
CA ILE A 212 -11.82 -0.29 -5.08
C ILE A 212 -13.29 -0.67 -5.30
N THR A 213 -13.75 -0.76 -6.56
CA THR A 213 -15.17 -0.98 -6.86
C THR A 213 -15.73 -2.28 -6.27
N PRO A 214 -15.07 -3.45 -6.39
CA PRO A 214 -15.55 -4.67 -5.74
C PRO A 214 -15.39 -4.64 -4.21
N LEU A 215 -14.46 -3.83 -3.67
CA LEU A 215 -14.35 -3.63 -2.22
C LEU A 215 -15.61 -2.97 -1.66
N ILE A 216 -16.07 -1.90 -2.33
CA ILE A 216 -17.34 -1.23 -2.01
C ILE A 216 -18.49 -2.21 -2.20
N GLY A 217 -18.48 -2.95 -3.31
CA GLY A 217 -19.51 -3.95 -3.61
C GLY A 217 -19.67 -4.98 -2.49
N GLY A 218 -18.58 -5.56 -1.99
CA GLY A 218 -18.64 -6.50 -0.87
C GLY A 218 -19.06 -5.86 0.46
N ALA A 219 -18.59 -4.63 0.74
CA ALA A 219 -19.03 -3.87 1.91
C ALA A 219 -20.54 -3.60 1.90
N VAL A 220 -21.11 -3.25 0.74
CA VAL A 220 -22.55 -3.07 0.58
C VAL A 220 -23.28 -4.41 0.67
N LEU A 221 -22.80 -5.44 -0.02
CA LEU A 221 -23.39 -6.77 -0.08
C LEU A 221 -23.61 -7.38 1.31
N VAL A 222 -22.62 -7.27 2.18
CA VAL A 222 -22.70 -7.84 3.54
C VAL A 222 -23.57 -7.01 4.47
N ASN A 223 -23.64 -5.69 4.26
CA ASN A 223 -24.41 -4.78 5.12
C ASN A 223 -25.86 -4.53 4.64
N LEU A 224 -26.34 -5.27 3.63
CA LEU A 224 -27.75 -5.23 3.20
C LEU A 224 -28.76 -5.39 4.35
N PRO A 225 -28.54 -6.24 5.38
CA PRO A 225 -29.44 -6.34 6.52
C PRO A 225 -29.59 -5.06 7.34
N ALA A 226 -28.57 -4.19 7.36
CA ALA A 226 -28.64 -2.92 8.08
C ALA A 226 -29.68 -1.95 7.50
N ILE A 227 -30.10 -2.17 6.25
CA ILE A 227 -31.14 -1.39 5.56
C ILE A 227 -32.43 -2.20 5.32
N GLY A 228 -32.60 -3.33 6.00
CA GLY A 228 -33.83 -4.15 5.96
C GLY A 228 -33.91 -5.15 4.81
N LEU A 229 -32.82 -5.38 4.07
CA LEU A 229 -32.73 -6.39 3.01
C LEU A 229 -32.24 -7.74 3.55
N PRO A 230 -32.49 -8.87 2.87
CA PRO A 230 -32.06 -10.18 3.36
C PRO A 230 -30.53 -10.30 3.45
N ALA A 231 -30.06 -11.00 4.48
CA ALA A 231 -28.64 -11.28 4.66
C ALA A 231 -28.11 -12.21 3.58
N VAL A 232 -26.87 -11.94 3.17
CA VAL A 232 -26.16 -12.79 2.22
C VAL A 232 -25.55 -13.96 2.96
N GLY A 233 -25.69 -15.17 2.40
CA GLY A 233 -25.15 -16.38 3.02
C GLY A 233 -23.61 -16.44 2.92
N ALA A 234 -22.98 -17.14 3.87
CA ALA A 234 -21.53 -17.30 3.96
C ALA A 234 -20.88 -17.79 2.64
N THR A 235 -21.52 -18.75 1.96
CA THR A 235 -21.03 -19.28 0.68
C THR A 235 -20.98 -18.21 -0.42
N VAL A 236 -21.98 -17.33 -0.48
CA VAL A 236 -22.02 -16.25 -1.49
C VAL A 236 -20.96 -15.21 -1.18
N GLU A 237 -20.78 -14.81 0.08
CA GLU A 237 -19.70 -13.91 0.49
C GLU A 237 -18.32 -14.49 0.16
N LEU A 238 -18.10 -15.77 0.43
CA LEU A 238 -16.85 -16.45 0.13
C LEU A 238 -16.55 -16.50 -1.37
N TRP A 239 -17.52 -16.89 -2.20
CA TRP A 239 -17.34 -16.91 -3.66
C TRP A 239 -17.17 -15.50 -4.24
N TYR A 240 -17.84 -14.50 -3.67
CA TYR A 240 -17.62 -13.10 -4.02
C TYR A 240 -16.17 -12.69 -3.74
N LEU A 241 -15.63 -13.06 -2.57
CA LEU A 241 -14.26 -12.77 -2.19
C LEU A 241 -13.24 -13.49 -3.08
N TRP A 242 -13.47 -14.77 -3.43
CA TRP A 242 -12.63 -15.49 -4.40
C TRP A 242 -12.66 -14.87 -5.80
N GLY A 243 -13.85 -14.51 -6.28
CA GLY A 243 -14.01 -13.80 -7.55
C GLY A 243 -13.31 -12.45 -7.55
N TYR A 244 -13.38 -11.74 -6.42
CA TYR A 244 -12.67 -10.49 -6.22
C TYR A 244 -11.16 -10.68 -6.23
N LEU A 245 -10.62 -11.69 -5.54
CA LEU A 245 -9.20 -12.02 -5.60
C LEU A 245 -8.74 -12.28 -7.04
N ALA A 246 -9.45 -13.14 -7.77
CA ALA A 246 -9.11 -13.48 -9.15
C ALA A 246 -9.10 -12.24 -10.05
N PHE A 247 -10.11 -11.38 -9.92
CA PHE A 247 -10.18 -10.10 -10.63
C PHE A 247 -9.03 -9.16 -10.23
N ALA A 248 -8.75 -9.00 -8.94
CA ALA A 248 -7.71 -8.13 -8.42
C ALA A 248 -6.32 -8.56 -8.89
N PHE A 249 -6.03 -9.87 -8.83
CA PHE A 249 -4.82 -10.47 -9.35
C PHE A 249 -4.67 -10.21 -10.85
N ALA A 250 -5.68 -10.55 -11.66
CA ALA A 250 -5.60 -10.40 -13.11
C ALA A 250 -5.41 -8.93 -13.53
N ALA A 251 -6.17 -8.01 -12.94
CA ALA A 251 -6.07 -6.59 -13.25
C ALA A 251 -4.75 -5.98 -12.78
N TYR A 252 -4.21 -6.41 -11.63
CA TYR A 252 -2.89 -5.99 -11.15
C TYR A 252 -1.76 -6.52 -12.05
N MET A 253 -1.77 -7.82 -12.38
CA MET A 253 -0.78 -8.45 -13.27
C MET A 253 -0.77 -7.80 -14.66
N HIS A 254 -1.95 -7.60 -15.26
CA HIS A 254 -2.06 -6.91 -16.55
C HIS A 254 -1.43 -5.52 -16.50
N TRP A 255 -1.69 -4.75 -15.43
CA TRP A 255 -1.10 -3.42 -15.26
C TRP A 255 0.41 -3.45 -15.04
N ALA A 256 0.91 -4.36 -14.19
CA ALA A 256 2.33 -4.52 -13.96
C ALA A 256 3.07 -4.84 -15.26
N LEU A 257 2.59 -5.81 -16.03
CA LEU A 257 3.15 -6.18 -17.33
C LEU A 257 3.08 -5.02 -18.33
N TYR A 258 1.98 -4.28 -18.37
CA TYR A 258 1.83 -3.10 -19.22
C TYR A 258 2.88 -2.03 -18.87
N VAL A 259 3.00 -1.65 -17.60
CA VAL A 259 3.95 -0.63 -17.16
C VAL A 259 5.39 -1.05 -17.42
N ILE A 260 5.75 -2.30 -17.07
CA ILE A 260 7.07 -2.87 -17.36
C ILE A 260 7.34 -2.78 -18.86
N GLY A 261 6.41 -3.26 -19.70
CA GLY A 261 6.55 -3.24 -21.16
C GLY A 261 6.78 -1.84 -21.73
N ARG A 262 6.05 -0.83 -21.22
CA ARG A 262 6.21 0.57 -21.65
C ARG A 262 7.56 1.15 -21.23
N ILE A 263 8.01 0.88 -20.01
CA ILE A 263 9.31 1.36 -19.52
C ILE A 263 10.45 0.69 -20.29
N THR A 264 10.39 -0.63 -20.48
CA THR A 264 11.40 -1.38 -21.24
C THR A 264 11.48 -0.94 -22.69
N ALA A 265 10.32 -0.70 -23.33
CA ALA A 265 10.29 -0.22 -24.72
C ALA A 265 10.83 1.21 -24.84
N PHE A 266 10.56 2.07 -23.86
CA PHE A 266 11.09 3.45 -23.85
C PHE A 266 12.60 3.50 -23.60
N LEU A 267 13.11 2.67 -22.68
CA LEU A 267 14.54 2.62 -22.32
C LEU A 267 15.38 1.73 -23.25
N ASP A 268 14.75 0.99 -24.17
CA ASP A 268 15.38 0.00 -25.05
C ASP A 268 16.16 -1.11 -24.32
N ILE A 269 15.66 -1.51 -23.15
CA ILE A 269 16.21 -2.59 -22.31
C ILE A 269 15.18 -3.71 -22.16
N ASN A 270 15.62 -4.93 -21.83
CA ASN A 270 14.71 -5.98 -21.41
C ASN A 270 14.67 -6.04 -19.88
N CYS A 271 13.51 -6.32 -19.28
CA CYS A 271 13.34 -6.31 -17.82
C CYS A 271 14.08 -7.47 -17.11
N LEU A 272 14.12 -8.65 -17.74
CA LEU A 272 14.65 -9.89 -17.14
C LEU A 272 15.81 -10.50 -17.94
N THR A 273 16.28 -9.84 -19.00
CA THR A 273 17.40 -10.33 -19.81
C THR A 273 18.36 -9.19 -20.13
N ILE A 274 19.65 -9.48 -20.20
CA ILE A 274 20.63 -8.49 -20.66
C ILE A 274 20.54 -8.46 -22.19
N LYS A 275 20.21 -7.30 -22.75
CA LYS A 275 20.25 -7.10 -24.20
C LYS A 275 21.71 -7.26 -24.65
N LYS A 276 22.04 -8.34 -25.35
CA LYS A 276 23.39 -8.53 -25.90
C LYS A 276 23.67 -7.39 -26.87
N ARG A 277 24.68 -6.57 -26.58
CA ARG A 277 25.20 -5.57 -27.51
C ARG A 277 25.59 -6.32 -28.78
N ARG A 278 24.98 -5.98 -29.92
CA ARG A 278 25.40 -6.51 -31.21
C ARG A 278 26.82 -6.01 -31.41
N ALA A 279 27.82 -6.87 -31.24
CA ALA A 279 29.19 -6.55 -31.62
C ALA A 279 29.12 -6.17 -33.10
N SER A 280 29.36 -4.91 -33.41
CA SER A 280 29.45 -4.44 -34.78
C SER A 280 30.66 -5.11 -35.42
N LEU A 281 30.42 -6.26 -36.06
CA LEU A 281 31.27 -6.76 -37.13
C LEU A 281 31.13 -5.77 -38.29
N ASN A 282 31.95 -4.72 -38.23
CA ASN A 282 32.59 -3.97 -39.30
C ASN A 282 32.84 -2.54 -38.83
N GLY A 283 34.10 -2.14 -38.98
CA GLY A 283 34.68 -0.96 -38.35
C GLY A 283 34.21 0.37 -38.92
N THR A 284 34.77 1.41 -38.31
CA THR A 284 34.78 2.83 -38.66
C THR A 284 33.52 3.67 -38.34
N ALA A 285 33.75 4.61 -37.41
CA ALA A 285 33.09 5.90 -37.18
C ALA A 285 31.55 5.94 -37.14
N LEU A 286 30.98 5.83 -35.93
CA LEU A 286 29.57 6.14 -35.65
C LEU A 286 29.42 7.27 -34.61
N GLY A 287 30.27 8.30 -34.73
CA GLY A 287 30.15 9.55 -33.95
C GLY A 287 29.16 10.55 -34.54
N ASP A 288 28.91 10.51 -35.86
CA ASP A 288 28.17 11.58 -36.56
C ASP A 288 26.73 11.24 -36.97
N VAL A 289 26.34 9.96 -37.00
CA VAL A 289 25.02 9.56 -37.52
C VAL A 289 23.89 9.80 -36.49
N THR A 290 24.22 9.87 -35.20
CA THR A 290 23.22 10.10 -34.14
C THR A 290 22.71 11.54 -34.12
N ASN A 291 23.55 12.51 -34.50
CA ASN A 291 23.16 13.93 -34.53
C ASN A 291 22.26 14.27 -35.73
N SER A 292 22.49 13.67 -36.90
CA SER A 292 21.72 14.00 -38.12
C SER A 292 20.26 13.52 -38.07
N LYS A 293 20.00 12.36 -37.45
CA LYS A 293 18.62 11.87 -37.24
C LYS A 293 17.87 12.65 -36.15
N MET A 294 18.56 13.15 -35.13
CA MET A 294 17.97 14.00 -34.09
C MET A 294 17.59 15.40 -34.63
N GLN A 295 18.44 16.00 -35.48
CA GLN A 295 18.12 17.29 -36.11
C GLN A 295 16.98 17.18 -37.15
N ALA A 296 16.89 16.07 -37.90
CA ALA A 296 15.81 15.86 -38.86
C ALA A 296 14.43 15.64 -38.21
N ALA A 297 14.38 15.14 -36.97
CA ALA A 297 13.14 14.99 -36.21
C ALA A 297 12.62 16.32 -35.63
N PHE A 298 13.50 17.29 -35.39
CA PHE A 298 13.16 18.61 -34.85
C PHE A 298 12.57 19.59 -35.89
N ASN A 299 12.76 19.32 -37.18
CA ASN A 299 12.40 20.27 -38.26
C ASN A 299 11.12 19.93 -39.02
N LYS A 300 10.28 19.02 -38.52
CA LYS A 300 8.97 18.73 -39.14
C LYS A 300 7.88 19.62 -38.53
N PRO A 301 7.24 20.50 -39.30
CA PRO A 301 6.12 21.27 -38.80
C PRO A 301 4.94 20.35 -38.49
N VAL A 302 4.43 20.46 -37.26
CA VAL A 302 3.23 19.76 -36.78
C VAL A 302 2.03 20.29 -37.55
N LYS A 303 1.43 19.47 -38.41
CA LYS A 303 0.09 19.75 -38.94
C LYS A 303 -0.93 19.40 -37.87
N LEU A 304 -1.54 20.42 -37.29
CA LEU A 304 -2.78 20.32 -36.54
C LEU A 304 -3.91 20.08 -37.53
N ASN A 305 -4.58 18.94 -37.39
CA ASN A 305 -5.99 18.70 -37.74
C ASN A 305 -6.54 17.74 -36.70
#